data_AF-A0A7N2N7M6-F1
#
_entry.id   AF-A0A7N2N7M6-F1
#
_cell.length_a   1.000
_cell.length_b   1.000
_cell.length_c   1.000
_cell.angle_alpha   90.00
_cell.angle_beta   90.00
_cell.angle_gamma   90.00
#
_symmetry.space_group_name_H-M   'P 1'
#
loop_
_entity.id
_entity.type
_entity.pdbx_description
1 polymer ?
#
loop_
_entity_poly.entity_id
_entity_poly.type
_entity_poly.pdbx_seq_one_letter_code
_entity_poly.pdbx_strand_id
1 'polypeptide(L)' 'MIQRLSRVYMGESWTHVTQLHGVGKYAADAYPIFCTGQWDQVRPNDHMLNHYWKFLKDREKERTDLIVEGFYAWTR' A
#
# COMPACT_ATOMS: atom_id res chain seq x y z
N MET A 1 3.84 -0.82 -25.54
CA MET A 1 3.23 -0.57 -24.21
C MET A 1 4.27 -0.09 -23.19
N ILE A 2 5.27 -0.92 -22.85
CA ILE A 2 6.27 -0.60 -21.80
C ILE A 2 7.10 0.65 -22.10
N GLN A 3 7.59 0.83 -23.34
CA GLN A 3 8.41 2.01 -23.67
C GLN A 3 7.71 3.35 -23.39
N ARG A 4 6.38 3.43 -23.59
CA ARG A 4 5.60 4.63 -23.29
C ARG A 4 5.42 4.81 -21.78
N LEU A 5 5.19 3.72 -21.04
CA LEU A 5 5.21 3.74 -19.57
C LEU A 5 6.53 4.32 -19.07
N SER A 6 7.66 3.74 -19.49
CA SER A 6 8.99 4.14 -19.03
C SER A 6 9.31 5.60 -19.35
N ARG A 7 8.95 6.08 -20.56
CA ARG A 7 9.17 7.48 -20.95
C ARG A 7 8.39 8.45 -20.06
N VAL A 8 7.11 8.16 -19.77
CA VAL A 8 6.30 9.03 -18.91
C VAL A 8 6.75 8.93 -17.45
N TYR A 9 7.12 7.74 -16.98
CA TYR A 9 7.62 7.52 -15.62
C TYR A 9 8.88 8.34 -15.32
N MET A 10 9.79 8.45 -16.29
CA MET A 10 11.01 9.25 -16.19
C MET A 10 10.78 10.77 -16.32
N GLY A 11 9.60 11.19 -16.76
CA GLY A 11 9.23 12.60 -16.80
C GLY A 11 8.75 13.10 -15.44
N GLU A 12 8.66 14.43 -15.29
CA GLU A 12 8.27 15.08 -14.02
C GLU A 12 6.78 15.46 -13.95
N SER A 13 5.99 15.12 -14.97
CA SER A 13 4.62 15.62 -15.14
C SER A 13 3.53 14.80 -14.46
N TRP A 14 3.89 13.69 -13.81
CA TRP A 14 2.93 12.80 -13.16
C TRP A 14 3.02 12.91 -11.64
N THR A 15 1.86 12.79 -10.98
CA THR A 15 1.75 12.79 -9.51
C THR A 15 1.13 11.51 -8.98
N HIS A 16 0.35 10.82 -9.80
CA HIS A 16 -0.32 9.58 -9.46
C HIS A 16 0.07 8.49 -10.46
N VAL A 17 0.41 7.30 -9.96
CA VAL A 17 0.85 6.16 -10.79
C VAL A 17 -0.19 5.78 -11.86
N THR A 18 -1.48 6.04 -11.61
CA THR A 18 -2.60 5.81 -12.56
C THR A 18 -2.52 6.66 -13.82
N GLN A 19 -1.75 7.75 -13.81
CA GLN A 19 -1.51 8.59 -14.99
C GLN A 19 -0.52 7.94 -15.97
N LEU A 20 0.22 6.92 -15.53
CA LEU A 20 1.20 6.23 -16.35
C LEU A 20 0.53 5.25 -17.30
N HIS A 21 1.01 5.22 -18.55
CA HIS A 21 0.43 4.37 -19.57
C HIS A 21 0.59 2.88 -19.23
N GLY A 22 -0.52 2.13 -19.17
CA GLY A 22 -0.52 0.70 -18.87
C GLY A 22 -0.62 0.35 -17.38
N VAL A 23 -0.73 1.35 -16.49
CA VAL A 23 -1.02 1.11 -15.08
C VAL A 23 -2.53 0.93 -14.90
N GLY A 24 -2.94 -0.31 -14.62
CA GLY A 24 -4.30 -0.65 -14.20
C GLY A 24 -4.45 -0.70 -12.68
N LYS A 25 -5.65 -1.09 -12.20
CA LYS A 25 -5.99 -1.14 -10.77
C LYS A 25 -4.96 -1.92 -9.94
N TYR A 26 -4.51 -3.08 -10.44
CA TYR A 26 -3.50 -3.90 -9.76
C TYR A 26 -2.25 -3.09 -9.38
N ALA A 27 -1.63 -2.42 -10.36
CA ALA A 27 -0.42 -1.66 -10.12
C ALA A 27 -0.69 -0.37 -9.31
N ALA A 28 -1.88 0.22 -9.47
CA ALA A 28 -2.32 1.37 -8.69
C ALA A 28 -2.52 1.03 -7.20
N ASP A 29 -2.99 -0.17 -6.87
CA ASP A 29 -3.10 -0.64 -5.47
C ASP A 29 -1.73 -1.07 -4.92
N ALA A 30 -0.89 -1.71 -5.75
CA ALA A 30 0.43 -2.18 -5.34
C ALA A 30 1.38 -1.03 -4.97
N TYR A 31 1.29 0.11 -5.66
CA TYR A 31 2.21 1.23 -5.46
C TYR A 31 2.13 1.83 -4.04
N PRO A 32 0.96 2.15 -3.47
CA PRO A 32 0.86 2.57 -2.07
C PRO A 32 1.31 1.51 -1.08
N ILE A 33 1.05 0.23 -1.37
CA ILE A 33 1.43 -0.88 -0.48
C ILE A 33 2.94 -1.01 -0.36
N PHE A 34 3.65 -0.98 -1.49
CA PHE A 34 5.08 -1.35 -1.52
C PHE A 34 6.03 -0.17 -1.72
N CYS A 35 5.62 0.90 -2.40
CA CYS A 35 6.51 2.02 -2.72
C CYS A 35 6.39 3.19 -1.76
N THR A 36 5.17 3.56 -1.33
CA THR A 36 4.97 4.70 -0.41
C THR A 36 4.69 4.29 1.04
N GLY A 37 4.37 3.02 1.28
CA GLY A 37 4.01 2.51 2.61
C GLY A 37 2.62 2.93 3.09
N GLN A 38 1.81 3.57 2.25
CA GLN A 38 0.43 3.99 2.54
C GLN A 38 -0.56 2.85 2.23
N TRP A 39 -0.25 1.65 2.73
CA TRP A 39 -1.00 0.43 2.46
C TRP A 39 -2.43 0.46 3.03
N ASP A 40 -2.66 1.27 4.06
CA ASP A 40 -3.93 1.49 4.74
C ASP A 40 -4.90 2.38 3.94
N GLN A 41 -4.39 3.13 2.96
CA GLN A 41 -5.17 4.03 2.10
C GLN A 41 -5.78 3.33 0.88
N VAL A 42 -5.55 2.03 0.71
CA VAL A 42 -6.03 1.25 -0.45
C VAL A 42 -6.84 0.03 -0.06
N ARG A 43 -7.65 -0.45 -1.01
CA ARG A 43 -8.36 -1.73 -0.94
C ARG A 43 -8.12 -2.52 -2.22
N PRO A 44 -7.16 -3.46 -2.22
CA PRO A 44 -6.85 -4.26 -3.40
C PRO A 44 -7.99 -5.20 -3.75
N ASN A 45 -8.21 -5.42 -5.05
CA ASN A 45 -9.13 -6.45 -5.54
C ASN A 45 -8.42 -7.73 -5.98
N ASP A 46 -7.11 -7.64 -6.21
CA ASP A 46 -6.29 -8.77 -6.65
C ASP A 46 -6.11 -9.80 -5.52
N HIS A 47 -6.12 -11.09 -5.88
CA HIS A 47 -6.07 -12.17 -4.91
C HIS A 47 -4.77 -12.16 -4.09
N MET A 48 -3.62 -11.95 -4.75
CA MET A 48 -2.32 -12.00 -4.08
C MET A 48 -2.03 -10.71 -3.33
N LEU A 49 -2.42 -9.55 -3.86
CA LEU A 49 -2.34 -8.30 -3.10
C LEU A 49 -3.21 -8.36 -1.85
N ASN A 50 -4.38 -9.00 -1.91
CA ASN A 50 -5.24 -9.17 -0.74
C ASN A 50 -4.61 -10.02 0.35
N HIS A 51 -3.85 -11.06 0.02
CA HIS A 51 -3.13 -11.85 1.02
C HIS A 51 -2.12 -11.01 1.78
N TYR A 52 -1.28 -10.26 1.06
CA TYR A 52 -0.28 -9.40 1.70
C TYR A 52 -0.91 -8.24 2.48
N TRP A 53 -1.95 -7.61 1.92
CA TRP A 53 -2.67 -6.53 2.59
C TRP A 53 -3.37 -6.99 3.88
N LYS A 54 -3.92 -8.21 3.92
CA LYS A 54 -4.46 -8.80 5.15
C LYS A 54 -3.37 -9.04 6.18
N PHE A 55 -2.22 -9.59 5.76
CA PHE A 55 -1.07 -9.75 6.64
C PHE A 55 -0.64 -8.42 7.30
N LEU A 56 -0.58 -7.32 6.55
CA LEU A 56 -0.25 -6.01 7.11
C LEU A 56 -1.27 -5.54 8.16
N LYS A 57 -2.57 -5.74 7.91
CA LYS A 57 -3.62 -5.41 8.88
C LYS A 57 -3.51 -6.22 10.17
N ASP A 58 -3.23 -7.51 10.06
CA ASP A 58 -3.10 -8.38 11.23
C ASP A 58 -1.90 -7.91 12.10
N ARG A 59 -0.78 -7.54 11.46
CA ARG A 59 0.38 -6.96 12.17
C ARG A 59 0.10 -5.62 12.84
N GLU A 60 -0.65 -4.75 12.18
CA GLU A 60 -1.02 -3.46 12.78
C GLU A 60 -1.93 -3.65 13.99
N LYS A 61 -2.86 -4.60 13.90
CA LYS A 61 -3.72 -4.96 15.02
C LYS A 61 -2.90 -5.50 16.20
N GLU A 62 -2.02 -6.48 15.95
CA GLU A 62 -1.10 -7.02 16.97
C GLU A 62 -0.29 -5.92 17.66
N ARG A 63 0.29 -4.99 16.89
CA ARG A 63 1.04 -3.84 17.42
C ARG A 63 0.16 -2.98 18.32
N THR A 64 -1.06 -2.68 17.88
CA THR A 64 -1.97 -1.79 18.60
C THR A 64 -2.46 -2.43 19.89
N ASP A 65 -2.79 -3.72 19.86
CA ASP A 65 -3.21 -4.49 21.03
C ASP A 65 -2.11 -4.48 22.10
N LEU A 66 -0.84 -4.72 21.72
CA LEU A 66 0.30 -4.65 22.63
C LEU A 66 0.51 -3.26 23.26
N ILE A 67 0.32 -2.18 22.50
CA ILE A 67 0.44 -0.81 23.01
C ILE A 67 -0.65 -0.54 24.05
N VAL A 68 -1.88 -0.95 23.74
CA VAL A 68 -3.04 -0.76 24.62
C VAL A 68 -2.87 -1.56 25.92
N GLU A 69 -2.47 -2.83 25.82
CA GLU A 69 -2.17 -3.66 26.99
C GLU A 69 -1.06 -3.09 27.86
N GLY A 70 0.04 -2.63 27.26
CA GLY A 70 1.14 -1.98 27.97
C GLY A 70 0.71 -0.72 28.72
N PHE A 71 -0.13 0.11 28.11
CA PHE A 71 -0.69 1.30 28.76
C PHE A 71 -1.58 0.95 29.96
N TYR A 72 -2.46 -0.05 29.84
CA TYR A 72 -3.29 -0.53 30.95
C TYR A 72 -2.52 -1.21 32.07
N ALA A 73 -1.35 -1.79 31.77
CA ALA A 73 -0.46 -2.35 32.78
C ALA A 73 0.27 -1.25 33.56
N TRP A 74 0.72 -0.18 32.90
CA TRP A 74 1.42 0.93 33.54
C TRP A 74 0.51 1.81 34.43
N THR A 75 -0.77 1.91 34.09
CA THR A 75 -1.75 2.73 34.83
C THR A 75 -2.34 2.05 36.09
N ARG A 76 -2.00 0.78 36.34
CA ARG A 76 -2.38 0.00 37.53
C ARG A 76 -1.19 -0.14 38.48
#